data_AF-A0AAD6TT84-F1
#
_entry.id   AF-A0AAD6TT84-F1
#
_cell.length_a   1.000
_cell.length_b   1.000
_cell.length_c   1.000
_cell.angle_alpha   90.00
_cell.angle_beta   90.00
_cell.angle_gamma   90.00
#
_symmetry.space_group_name_H-M   'P 1'
#
loop_
_entity.id
_entity.type
_entity.pdbx_description
1 polymer ?
#
loop_
_entity_poly.entity_id
_entity_poly.type
_entity_poly.pdbx_seq_one_letter_code
_entity_poly.pdbx_strand_id
1 'polypeptide(L)'
;MAAGGSRQQQARISIIDRITNRGSHFRGELKTKVKPLAELLYGFKIGQNKKILAENRQRAEELKDNLTFTFKDIKGRKGIYRHPIFQKAVNAMWFANRRDEGPSFPEYFNPFPKQGLAIVLTAVEHLIDEWATGIRTDVQFTTTDYRSIYEGHITALQQFEDHTQAHFILDNILERLHNIGRFNSGAQPLAVSNTSVLRKADLDAAIQEYQQNEETESEGENGEKDGDDA
;
A
#
# COMPACT_ATOMS: atom_id res chain seq x y z
N MET A 1 2.54 -9.50 -29.91
CA MET A 1 3.02 -9.56 -28.50
C MET A 1 2.86 -8.21 -27.80
N ALA A 2 1.63 -7.81 -27.43
CA ALA A 2 1.38 -6.54 -26.71
C ALA A 2 0.36 -6.67 -25.54
N ALA A 3 -0.08 -7.88 -25.21
CA ALA A 3 -1.18 -8.12 -24.25
C ALA A 3 -0.72 -8.21 -22.78
N GLY A 4 0.56 -8.51 -22.53
CA GLY A 4 1.10 -8.68 -21.16
C GLY A 4 1.21 -7.37 -20.36
N GLY A 5 1.58 -6.27 -21.01
CA GLY A 5 1.68 -4.95 -20.38
C GLY A 5 0.32 -4.35 -20.02
N SER A 6 -0.72 -4.64 -20.80
CA SER A 6 -2.09 -4.15 -20.58
C SER A 6 -2.72 -4.74 -19.32
N ARG A 7 -2.61 -6.06 -19.07
CA ARG A 7 -3.20 -6.69 -17.88
C ARG A 7 -2.53 -6.26 -16.57
N GLN A 8 -1.20 -6.11 -16.56
CA GLN A 8 -0.47 -5.63 -15.39
C GLN A 8 -0.75 -4.15 -15.08
N GLN A 9 -0.89 -3.32 -16.11
CA GLN A 9 -1.31 -1.92 -15.96
C GLN A 9 -2.76 -1.81 -15.43
N GLN A 10 -3.67 -2.65 -15.94
CA GLN A 10 -5.07 -2.68 -15.48
C GLN A 10 -5.19 -3.12 -14.01
N ALA A 11 -4.37 -4.09 -13.59
CA ALA A 11 -4.32 -4.56 -12.20
C ALA A 11 -3.68 -3.54 -11.24
N ARG A 12 -2.64 -2.81 -11.69
CA ARG A 12 -2.07 -1.64 -10.97
C ARG A 12 -3.11 -0.55 -10.72
N ILE A 13 -3.87 -0.20 -11.76
CA ILE A 13 -4.97 0.76 -11.65
C ILE A 13 -6.03 0.22 -10.69
N SER A 14 -6.41 -1.07 -10.78
CA SER A 14 -7.42 -1.69 -9.91
C SER A 14 -7.06 -1.72 -8.42
N ILE A 15 -5.79 -1.86 -8.03
CA ILE A 15 -5.37 -1.88 -6.61
C ILE A 15 -5.20 -0.48 -6.06
N ILE A 16 -4.64 0.45 -6.83
CA ILE A 16 -4.69 1.88 -6.47
C ILE A 16 -6.14 2.32 -6.34
N ASP A 17 -7.01 1.91 -7.26
CA ASP A 17 -8.45 2.09 -7.20
C ASP A 17 -9.10 1.35 -6.03
N ARG A 18 -8.58 0.23 -5.53
CA ARG A 18 -9.11 -0.39 -4.30
C ARG A 18 -8.67 0.37 -3.05
N ILE A 19 -7.47 0.94 -3.05
CA ILE A 19 -6.95 1.84 -2.02
C ILE A 19 -7.74 3.17 -2.02
N THR A 20 -8.23 3.64 -3.18
CA THR A 20 -8.89 4.95 -3.33
C THR A 20 -10.43 4.91 -3.48
N ASN A 21 -11.02 3.91 -4.15
CA ASN A 21 -12.46 3.84 -4.51
C ASN A 21 -13.37 3.10 -3.52
N ARG A 22 -12.86 2.28 -2.59
CA ARG A 22 -13.66 1.85 -1.40
C ARG A 22 -13.60 2.90 -0.29
N GLY A 23 -13.63 4.17 -0.69
CA GLY A 23 -13.10 5.28 0.09
C GLY A 23 -13.67 5.40 1.50
N SER A 24 -14.99 5.26 1.67
CA SER A 24 -15.61 5.42 3.00
C SER A 24 -15.24 4.28 3.96
N HIS A 25 -15.36 3.02 3.53
CA HIS A 25 -15.01 1.87 4.36
C HIS A 25 -13.51 1.83 4.65
N PHE A 26 -12.68 2.02 3.63
CA PHE A 26 -11.23 2.02 3.75
C PHE A 26 -10.73 3.10 4.71
N ARG A 27 -11.21 4.35 4.54
CA ARG A 27 -10.84 5.46 5.44
C ARG A 27 -11.39 5.25 6.85
N GLY A 28 -12.60 4.75 6.99
CA GLY A 28 -13.20 4.43 8.29
C GLY A 28 -12.39 3.37 9.04
N GLU A 29 -11.95 2.33 8.34
CA GLU A 29 -11.10 1.28 8.89
C GLU A 29 -9.71 1.82 9.28
N LEU A 30 -9.05 2.55 8.38
CA LEU A 30 -7.75 3.17 8.67
C LEU A 30 -7.83 4.12 9.86
N LYS A 31 -8.85 4.99 9.90
CA LYS A 31 -9.13 5.88 11.03
C LYS A 31 -9.26 5.09 12.32
N THR A 32 -10.05 4.02 12.31
CA THR A 32 -10.29 3.17 13.49
C THR A 32 -8.99 2.54 14.01
N LYS A 33 -8.15 2.03 13.10
CA LYS A 33 -6.87 1.39 13.45
C LYS A 33 -5.81 2.39 13.95
N VAL A 34 -5.76 3.59 13.38
CA VAL A 34 -4.73 4.60 13.72
C VAL A 34 -5.11 5.46 14.92
N LYS A 35 -6.41 5.65 15.18
CA LYS A 35 -6.93 6.47 16.30
C LYS A 35 -6.25 6.19 17.66
N PRO A 36 -6.20 4.95 18.17
CA PRO A 36 -5.54 4.68 19.46
C PRO A 36 -4.02 4.89 19.41
N LEU A 37 -3.40 4.77 18.23
CA LEU A 37 -1.96 4.99 18.05
C LEU A 37 -1.61 6.48 18.13
N ALA A 38 -2.43 7.34 17.54
CA ALA A 38 -2.22 8.79 17.55
C ALA A 38 -2.30 9.35 18.98
N GLU A 39 -3.31 8.93 19.75
CA GLU A 39 -3.46 9.33 21.16
C GLU A 39 -2.21 8.96 21.98
N LEU A 40 -1.78 7.69 21.88
CA LEU A 40 -0.64 7.17 22.64
C LEU A 40 0.70 7.78 22.21
N LEU A 41 1.00 7.81 20.90
CA LEU A 41 2.33 8.14 20.41
C LEU A 41 2.61 9.64 20.40
N TYR A 42 1.58 10.47 20.26
CA TYR A 42 1.73 11.92 20.36
C TYR A 42 1.50 12.45 21.77
N GLY A 43 0.94 11.65 22.67
CA GLY A 43 0.77 12.00 24.08
C GLY A 43 -0.44 12.90 24.34
N PHE A 44 -1.50 12.75 23.54
CA PHE A 44 -2.79 13.36 23.88
C PHE A 44 -3.36 12.71 25.14
N LYS A 45 -4.05 13.50 25.96
CA LYS A 45 -4.62 13.02 27.23
C LYS A 45 -6.13 13.20 27.23
N ILE A 46 -6.84 12.18 27.68
CA ILE A 46 -8.27 12.30 27.98
C ILE A 46 -8.41 13.04 29.31
N GLY A 47 -9.15 14.15 29.29
CA GLY A 47 -9.46 14.93 30.49
C GLY A 47 -10.20 16.22 30.15
N GLN A 48 -10.95 16.73 31.11
CA GLN A 48 -11.80 17.92 30.94
C GLN A 48 -11.26 19.17 31.65
N ASN A 49 -10.17 19.06 32.41
CA ASN A 49 -9.61 20.22 33.11
C ASN A 49 -8.95 21.19 32.11
N LYS A 50 -9.04 22.50 32.40
CA LYS A 50 -8.58 23.56 31.49
C LYS A 50 -7.12 23.40 31.05
N LYS A 51 -6.26 22.87 31.93
CA LYS A 51 -4.84 22.64 31.65
C LYS A 51 -4.64 21.54 30.60
N ILE A 52 -5.31 20.40 30.73
CA ILE A 52 -5.27 19.29 29.75
C ILE A 52 -5.79 19.77 28.40
N LEU A 53 -6.89 20.52 28.38
CA LEU A 53 -7.44 21.07 27.14
C LEU A 53 -6.43 21.99 26.43
N ALA A 54 -5.79 22.89 27.18
CA ALA A 54 -4.76 23.78 26.63
C ALA A 54 -3.52 22.98 26.13
N GLU A 55 -3.04 22.00 26.90
CA GLU A 55 -1.92 21.14 26.51
C GLU A 55 -2.21 20.35 25.23
N ASN A 56 -3.44 19.83 25.07
CA ASN A 56 -3.83 19.09 23.88
C ASN A 56 -3.95 20.00 22.65
N ARG A 57 -4.52 21.21 22.79
CA ARG A 57 -4.59 22.18 21.69
C ARG A 57 -3.21 22.58 21.20
N GLN A 58 -2.35 23.00 22.13
CA GLN A 58 -0.96 23.36 21.82
C GLN A 58 -0.24 22.20 21.12
N ARG A 59 -0.42 20.98 21.61
CA ARG A 59 0.18 19.79 20.99
C ARG A 59 -0.34 19.56 19.57
N ALA A 60 -1.65 19.70 19.33
CA ALA A 60 -2.21 19.53 17.99
C ALA A 60 -1.62 20.57 17.02
N GLU A 61 -1.52 21.83 17.45
CA GLU A 61 -0.91 22.92 16.67
C GLU A 61 0.58 22.64 16.38
N GLU A 62 1.37 22.31 17.41
CA GLU A 62 2.81 22.00 17.28
C GLU A 62 3.08 20.81 16.35
N LEU A 63 2.25 19.78 16.40
CA LEU A 63 2.40 18.60 15.54
C LEU A 63 2.12 18.92 14.07
N LYS A 64 1.16 19.80 13.80
CA LYS A 64 0.82 20.21 12.43
C LYS A 64 1.79 21.23 11.86
N ASP A 65 2.37 22.08 12.70
CA ASP A 65 3.35 23.06 12.25
C ASP A 65 4.50 22.37 11.51
N ASN A 66 4.73 22.78 10.26
CA ASN A 66 5.79 22.26 9.39
C ASN A 66 5.91 20.72 9.38
N LEU A 67 4.77 20.03 9.39
CA LEU A 67 4.64 18.56 9.38
C LEU A 67 5.46 17.88 10.49
N THR A 68 5.56 18.51 11.67
CA THR A 68 6.33 18.02 12.82
C THR A 68 5.97 16.59 13.22
N PHE A 69 4.70 16.19 13.07
CA PHE A 69 4.23 14.84 13.34
C PHE A 69 4.94 13.74 12.54
N THR A 70 5.63 14.09 11.45
CA THR A 70 6.33 13.13 10.60
C THR A 70 7.68 12.67 11.16
N PHE A 71 8.26 13.43 12.09
CA PHE A 71 9.60 13.18 12.59
C PHE A 71 9.62 12.08 13.66
N LYS A 72 10.62 11.20 13.61
CA LYS A 72 10.88 10.20 14.66
C LYS A 72 11.21 10.86 16.00
N ASP A 73 12.07 11.86 15.97
CA ASP A 73 12.35 12.75 17.10
C ASP A 73 11.70 14.09 16.80
N ILE A 74 10.53 14.30 17.40
CA ILE A 74 9.68 15.49 17.24
C ILE A 74 10.41 16.75 17.71
N LYS A 75 11.08 16.69 18.87
CA LYS A 75 11.75 17.85 19.48
C LYS A 75 13.01 18.24 18.71
N GLY A 76 13.81 17.25 18.34
CA GLY A 76 15.04 17.48 17.56
C GLY A 76 14.81 17.63 16.06
N ARG A 77 13.57 17.43 15.57
CA ARG A 77 13.21 17.35 14.15
C ARG A 77 14.12 16.42 13.36
N LYS A 78 14.31 15.19 13.85
CA LYS A 78 15.16 14.17 13.19
C LYS A 78 14.36 12.97 12.72
N GLY A 79 14.76 12.44 11.56
CA GLY A 79 14.12 11.27 10.95
C GLY A 79 12.71 11.56 10.44
N ILE A 80 12.60 12.52 9.51
CA ILE A 80 11.35 12.80 8.80
C ILE A 80 10.77 11.52 8.18
N TYR A 81 9.44 11.38 8.21
CA TYR A 81 8.67 10.20 7.82
C TYR A 81 9.02 8.88 8.55
N ARG A 82 9.75 8.95 9.66
CA ARG A 82 10.15 7.76 10.46
C ARG A 82 9.47 7.70 11.83
N HIS A 83 8.46 8.53 12.08
CA HIS A 83 7.65 8.41 13.29
C HIS A 83 7.03 7.00 13.42
N PRO A 84 7.07 6.36 14.61
CA PRO A 84 6.62 4.97 14.76
C PRO A 84 5.17 4.70 14.36
N ILE A 85 4.33 5.73 14.34
CA ILE A 85 2.92 5.62 13.94
C ILE A 85 2.76 5.08 12.52
N PHE A 86 3.67 5.44 11.59
CA PHE A 86 3.54 5.07 10.18
C PHE A 86 3.70 3.57 9.99
N GLN A 87 4.74 2.97 10.57
CA GLN A 87 4.91 1.52 10.53
C GLN A 87 3.74 0.80 11.21
N LYS A 88 3.28 1.29 12.37
CA LYS A 88 2.17 0.66 13.09
C LYS A 88 0.85 0.74 12.32
N ALA A 89 0.58 1.88 11.67
CA ALA A 89 -0.57 2.06 10.79
C ALA A 89 -0.51 1.12 9.59
N VAL A 90 0.66 1.05 8.91
CA VAL A 90 0.87 0.16 7.77
C VAL A 90 0.68 -1.31 8.17
N ASN A 91 1.27 -1.71 9.30
CA ASN A 91 1.11 -3.06 9.84
C ASN A 91 -0.35 -3.39 10.13
N ALA A 92 -1.08 -2.50 10.81
CA ALA A 92 -2.48 -2.76 11.14
C ALA A 92 -3.38 -2.81 9.89
N MET A 93 -3.07 -2.00 8.87
CA MET A 93 -3.94 -1.84 7.70
C MET A 93 -3.71 -2.87 6.61
N TRP A 94 -2.46 -3.14 6.23
CA TRP A 94 -2.13 -3.99 5.07
C TRP A 94 -1.29 -5.22 5.40
N PHE A 95 -0.80 -5.35 6.64
CA PHE A 95 0.11 -6.43 7.04
C PHE A 95 -0.19 -7.00 8.44
N ALA A 96 -1.45 -7.08 8.83
CA ALA A 96 -1.84 -7.62 10.13
C ALA A 96 -1.72 -9.15 10.12
N ASN A 97 -1.96 -9.79 8.97
CA ASN A 97 -1.81 -11.23 8.80
C ASN A 97 -1.38 -11.60 7.36
N ARG A 98 -1.02 -12.87 7.14
CA ARG A 98 -0.48 -13.38 5.86
C ARG A 98 -1.43 -13.24 4.67
N ARG A 99 -2.73 -13.02 4.89
CA ARG A 99 -3.76 -12.94 3.86
C ARG A 99 -4.16 -11.50 3.53
N ASP A 100 -3.62 -10.52 4.22
CA ASP A 100 -3.85 -9.11 3.89
C ASP A 100 -3.19 -8.75 2.56
N GLU A 101 -3.54 -7.58 2.03
CA GLU A 101 -3.14 -7.17 0.69
C GLU A 101 -1.63 -7.02 0.55
N GLY A 102 -0.94 -6.53 1.59
CA GLY A 102 0.50 -6.32 1.56
C GLY A 102 1.28 -7.60 1.25
N PRO A 103 1.09 -8.69 2.02
CA PRO A 103 1.72 -9.98 1.72
C PRO A 103 1.20 -10.67 0.46
N SER A 104 -0.10 -10.50 0.15
CA SER A 104 -0.78 -11.23 -0.94
C SER A 104 -0.49 -10.67 -2.32
N PHE A 105 -0.16 -9.38 -2.42
CA PHE A 105 0.12 -8.72 -3.69
C PHE A 105 1.47 -7.95 -3.65
N PRO A 106 2.60 -8.66 -3.47
CA PRO A 106 3.92 -8.05 -3.29
C PRO A 106 4.33 -7.15 -4.46
N GLU A 107 3.83 -7.38 -5.68
CA GLU A 107 4.11 -6.57 -6.86
C GLU A 107 3.57 -5.13 -6.78
N TYR A 108 2.66 -4.83 -5.84
CA TYR A 108 2.16 -3.47 -5.59
C TYR A 108 2.63 -2.89 -4.24
N PHE A 109 3.09 -3.76 -3.34
CA PHE A 109 3.48 -3.37 -1.99
C PHE A 109 4.99 -3.47 -1.73
N ASN A 110 5.79 -3.90 -2.71
CA ASN A 110 7.24 -3.99 -2.62
C ASN A 110 7.95 -3.12 -3.69
N PRO A 111 8.55 -1.97 -3.32
CA PRO A 111 8.49 -1.34 -1.99
C PRO A 111 7.09 -0.83 -1.67
N PHE A 112 6.83 -0.45 -0.41
CA PHE A 112 5.51 0.04 -0.01
C PHE A 112 5.12 1.27 -0.85
N PRO A 113 3.88 1.38 -1.36
CA PRO A 113 3.54 2.45 -2.30
C PRO A 113 3.60 3.83 -1.63
N LYS A 114 4.18 4.81 -2.33
CA LYS A 114 4.22 6.22 -1.92
C LYS A 114 2.81 6.77 -1.62
N GLN A 115 1.83 6.38 -2.43
CA GLN A 115 0.41 6.69 -2.23
C GLN A 115 -0.15 6.10 -0.94
N GLY A 116 0.30 4.89 -0.57
CA GLY A 116 -0.02 4.26 0.70
C GLY A 116 0.52 5.05 1.89
N LEU A 117 1.74 5.60 1.79
CA LEU A 117 2.28 6.46 2.84
C LEU A 117 1.52 7.79 2.93
N ALA A 118 1.19 8.41 1.79
CA ALA A 118 0.42 9.65 1.75
C ALA A 118 -0.97 9.52 2.40
N ILE A 119 -1.69 8.41 2.19
CA ILE A 119 -3.00 8.22 2.84
C ILE A 119 -2.86 7.98 4.35
N VAL A 120 -1.77 7.35 4.80
CA VAL A 120 -1.47 7.23 6.24
C VAL A 120 -1.14 8.60 6.84
N LEU A 121 -0.33 9.43 6.16
CA LEU A 121 -0.05 10.80 6.59
C LEU A 121 -1.34 11.60 6.74
N THR A 122 -2.21 11.52 5.73
CA THR A 122 -3.52 12.19 5.74
C THR A 122 -4.39 11.73 6.91
N ALA A 123 -4.45 10.43 7.16
CA ALA A 123 -5.23 9.87 8.27
C ALA A 123 -4.67 10.29 9.64
N VAL A 124 -3.34 10.42 9.76
CA VAL A 124 -2.70 10.91 10.98
C VAL A 124 -2.99 12.40 11.20
N GLU A 125 -2.91 13.22 10.15
CA GLU A 125 -3.24 14.64 10.24
C GLU A 125 -4.73 14.84 10.60
N HIS A 126 -5.63 14.08 9.98
CA HIS A 126 -7.03 14.03 10.35
C HIS A 126 -7.26 13.70 11.83
N LEU A 127 -6.53 12.73 12.37
CA LEU A 127 -6.62 12.36 13.79
C LEU A 127 -6.06 13.43 14.72
N ILE A 128 -5.09 14.24 14.27
CA ILE A 128 -4.60 15.38 15.03
C ILE A 128 -5.67 16.50 15.03
N ASP A 129 -6.39 16.70 13.93
CA ASP A 129 -7.49 17.67 13.84
C ASP A 129 -8.62 17.36 14.83
N GLU A 130 -8.87 16.07 15.14
CA GLU A 130 -9.83 15.68 16.19
C GLU A 130 -9.49 16.31 17.56
N TRP A 131 -8.26 16.73 17.81
CA TRP A 131 -7.81 17.33 19.07
C TRP A 131 -7.68 18.85 19.05
N ALA A 132 -8.05 19.51 17.95
CA ALA A 132 -7.88 20.96 17.77
C ALA A 132 -8.59 21.82 18.84
N THR A 133 -9.64 21.30 19.49
CA THR A 133 -10.36 22.00 20.57
C THR A 133 -9.81 21.70 21.97
N GLY A 134 -8.92 20.71 22.08
CA GLY A 134 -8.34 20.21 23.33
C GLY A 134 -9.08 19.00 23.90
N ILE A 135 -10.32 18.77 23.47
CA ILE A 135 -11.02 17.49 23.61
C ILE A 135 -11.04 16.78 22.26
N ARG A 136 -11.09 15.45 22.28
CA ARG A 136 -11.28 14.68 21.06
C ARG A 136 -12.71 14.85 20.55
N THR A 137 -12.87 15.40 19.36
CA THR A 137 -14.14 15.48 18.63
C THR A 137 -14.12 14.53 17.44
N ASP A 138 -15.25 13.89 17.14
CA ASP A 138 -15.34 13.04 15.97
C ASP A 138 -15.45 13.89 14.70
N VAL A 139 -14.32 14.14 14.05
CA VAL A 139 -14.26 14.85 12.77
C VAL A 139 -14.53 13.84 11.65
N GLN A 140 -15.27 14.25 10.62
CA GLN A 140 -15.55 13.38 9.48
C GLN A 140 -14.31 13.23 8.60
N PHE A 141 -13.91 11.98 8.30
CA PHE A 141 -12.80 11.71 7.37
C PHE A 141 -13.34 11.56 5.93
N THR A 142 -13.79 12.66 5.35
CA THR A 142 -14.40 12.67 4.02
C THR A 142 -13.34 12.87 2.93
N THR A 143 -13.62 12.38 1.72
CA THR A 143 -12.78 12.71 0.56
C THR A 143 -12.77 14.20 0.30
N THR A 144 -13.91 14.89 0.45
CA THR A 144 -14.05 16.31 0.14
C THR A 144 -13.13 17.16 1.00
N ASP A 145 -13.06 16.88 2.30
CA ASP A 145 -12.33 17.72 3.24
C ASP A 145 -10.82 17.43 3.25
N TYR A 146 -10.43 16.17 2.98
CA TYR A 146 -9.04 15.72 3.09
C TYR A 146 -8.34 15.45 1.75
N ARG A 147 -8.99 15.70 0.60
CA ARG A 147 -8.36 15.54 -0.72
C ARG A 147 -7.13 16.43 -0.88
N SER A 148 -7.26 17.72 -0.56
CA SER A 148 -6.16 18.68 -0.70
C SER A 148 -4.99 18.35 0.23
N ILE A 149 -5.27 17.83 1.42
CA ILE A 149 -4.27 17.38 2.39
C ILE A 149 -3.51 16.15 1.84
N TYR A 150 -4.24 15.17 1.29
CA TYR A 150 -3.64 14.02 0.63
C TYR A 150 -2.74 14.43 -0.55
N GLU A 151 -3.24 15.30 -1.44
CA GLU A 151 -2.49 15.81 -2.58
C GLU A 151 -1.25 16.59 -2.12
N GLY A 152 -1.37 17.41 -1.07
CA GLY A 152 -0.25 18.10 -0.44
C GLY A 152 0.82 17.15 0.10
N HIS A 153 0.43 16.04 0.73
CA HIS A 153 1.38 15.01 1.18
C HIS A 153 2.06 14.28 0.01
N ILE A 154 1.34 14.02 -1.10
CA ILE A 154 1.95 13.47 -2.31
C ILE A 154 3.02 14.42 -2.85
N THR A 155 2.72 15.72 -2.94
CA THR A 155 3.67 16.75 -3.38
C THR A 155 4.87 16.84 -2.43
N ALA A 156 4.65 16.82 -1.11
CA ALA A 156 5.74 16.86 -0.12
C ALA A 156 6.66 15.63 -0.21
N LEU A 157 6.08 14.43 -0.38
CA LEU A 157 6.84 13.20 -0.57
C LEU A 157 7.65 13.26 -1.88
N GLN A 158 7.09 13.81 -2.96
CA GLN A 158 7.83 14.00 -4.22
C GLN A 158 8.99 14.98 -4.05
N GLN A 159 8.76 16.13 -3.43
CA GLN A 159 9.83 17.10 -3.16
C GLN A 159 10.94 16.50 -2.30
N PHE A 160 10.59 15.69 -1.30
CA PHE A 160 11.56 14.98 -0.47
C PHE A 160 12.35 13.94 -1.26
N GLU A 161 11.69 13.17 -2.12
CA GLU A 161 12.33 12.23 -3.04
C GLU A 161 13.33 12.93 -3.94
N ASP A 162 12.92 14.02 -4.61
CA ASP A 162 13.76 14.79 -5.52
C ASP A 162 14.99 15.37 -4.80
N HIS A 163 14.80 15.93 -3.60
CA HIS A 163 15.90 16.49 -2.79
C HIS A 163 16.86 15.42 -2.24
N THR A 164 16.39 14.18 -2.07
CA THR A 164 17.17 13.10 -1.43
C THR A 164 17.51 11.96 -2.39
N GLN A 165 17.29 12.17 -3.69
CA GLN A 165 17.38 11.15 -4.74
C GLN A 165 18.75 10.47 -4.75
N ALA A 166 19.85 11.25 -4.61
CA ALA A 166 21.21 10.72 -4.56
C ALA A 166 21.48 9.74 -3.39
N HIS A 167 20.60 9.74 -2.38
CA HIS A 167 20.70 8.94 -1.19
C HIS A 167 19.58 7.90 -1.06
N PHE A 168 18.62 7.87 -2.00
CA PHE A 168 17.50 6.93 -2.03
C PHE A 168 16.74 6.87 -0.68
N ILE A 169 16.60 8.01 0.01
CA ILE A 169 16.12 8.00 1.41
C ILE A 169 14.65 7.60 1.48
N LEU A 170 13.82 8.11 0.57
CA LEU A 170 12.40 7.73 0.52
C LEU A 170 12.24 6.25 0.16
N ASP A 171 12.98 5.76 -0.84
CA ASP A 171 12.96 4.34 -1.23
C ASP A 171 13.29 3.43 -0.04
N ASN A 172 14.36 3.75 0.69
CA ASN A 172 14.75 3.04 1.91
C ASN A 172 13.65 3.07 3.00
N ILE A 173 12.86 4.15 3.09
CA ILE A 173 11.73 4.23 4.03
C ILE A 173 10.60 3.31 3.56
N LEU A 174 10.25 3.33 2.28
CA LEU A 174 9.18 2.53 1.70
C LEU A 174 9.52 1.02 1.70
N GLU A 175 10.76 0.65 1.39
CA GLU A 175 11.26 -0.72 1.53
C GLU A 175 11.19 -1.19 2.99
N ARG A 176 11.60 -0.34 3.93
CA ARG A 176 11.53 -0.66 5.36
C ARG A 176 10.09 -0.88 5.81
N LEU A 177 9.15 -0.03 5.38
CA LEU A 177 7.72 -0.17 5.69
C LEU A 177 7.20 -1.53 5.23
N HIS A 178 7.51 -1.92 4.00
CA HIS A 178 7.14 -3.23 3.44
C HIS A 178 7.78 -4.40 4.18
N ASN A 179 9.11 -4.37 4.37
CA ASN A 179 9.85 -5.50 4.94
C ASN A 179 9.46 -5.77 6.40
N ILE A 180 9.29 -4.71 7.20
CA ILE A 180 8.79 -4.85 8.57
C ILE A 180 7.32 -5.27 8.58
N GLY A 181 6.51 -4.77 7.63
CA GLY A 181 5.13 -5.20 7.47
C GLY A 181 5.02 -6.70 7.21
N ARG A 182 5.78 -7.22 6.24
CA ARG A 182 5.85 -8.66 5.96
C ARG A 182 6.26 -9.49 7.18
N PHE A 183 7.30 -9.05 7.90
CA PHE A 183 7.68 -9.71 9.15
C PHE A 183 6.53 -9.72 10.17
N ASN A 184 5.84 -8.58 10.34
CA ASN A 184 4.69 -8.44 11.24
C ASN A 184 3.54 -9.39 10.87
N SER A 185 3.27 -9.58 9.58
CA SER A 185 2.20 -10.47 9.12
C SER A 185 2.54 -11.96 9.26
N GLY A 186 3.79 -12.29 9.61
CA GLY A 186 4.33 -13.64 9.62
C GLY A 186 4.65 -14.19 8.23
N ALA A 187 4.46 -13.41 7.17
CA ALA A 187 4.94 -13.73 5.84
C ALA A 187 6.44 -13.39 5.83
N GLN A 188 7.31 -14.38 6.09
CA GLN A 188 8.77 -14.21 6.08
C GLN A 188 9.24 -13.35 4.89
N PRO A 189 10.40 -12.67 4.99
CA PRO A 189 10.96 -11.89 3.88
C PRO A 189 10.88 -12.71 2.59
N LEU A 190 10.50 -12.07 1.48
CA LEU A 190 10.56 -12.74 0.19
C LEU A 190 12.01 -13.18 0.01
N ALA A 191 12.28 -14.49 0.05
CA ALA A 191 13.53 -15.02 -0.46
C ALA A 191 13.67 -14.48 -1.89
N VAL A 192 14.88 -14.07 -2.29
CA VAL A 192 15.15 -13.62 -3.67
C VAL A 192 14.62 -14.72 -4.58
N SER A 193 13.46 -14.50 -5.20
CA SER A 193 12.85 -15.52 -6.01
C SER A 193 13.70 -15.59 -7.27
N ASN A 194 14.51 -16.64 -7.38
CA ASN A 194 14.95 -17.11 -8.67
C ASN A 194 13.67 -17.42 -9.44
N THR A 195 13.24 -16.48 -10.27
CA THR A 195 12.08 -16.66 -11.12
C THR A 195 12.45 -17.84 -12.01
N SER A 196 11.80 -18.98 -11.81
CA SER A 196 11.94 -20.14 -12.68
C SER A 196 11.24 -19.80 -13.99
N VAL A 197 11.95 -19.06 -14.84
CA VAL A 197 11.52 -18.77 -16.20
C VAL A 197 11.59 -20.07 -16.98
N LEU A 198 10.47 -20.48 -17.57
CA LEU A 198 10.44 -21.61 -18.51
C LEU A 198 11.45 -21.34 -19.61
N ARG A 199 12.34 -22.30 -19.89
CA ARG A 199 13.34 -22.09 -20.93
C ARG A 199 12.61 -22.04 -22.26
N LYS A 200 13.11 -21.22 -23.17
CA LYS A 200 12.57 -21.15 -24.54
C LYS A 200 12.48 -22.53 -25.19
N ALA A 201 13.46 -23.39 -24.93
CA ALA A 201 13.47 -24.78 -25.41
C ALA A 201 12.27 -25.60 -24.90
N ASP A 202 11.84 -25.41 -23.65
CA ASP A 202 10.70 -26.13 -23.08
C ASP A 202 9.38 -25.65 -23.73
N LEU A 203 9.30 -24.36 -24.07
CA LEU A 203 8.16 -23.79 -24.80
C LEU A 203 8.14 -24.25 -26.26
N ASP A 204 9.30 -24.26 -26.93
CA ASP A 204 9.44 -24.70 -28.32
C ASP A 204 9.11 -26.20 -28.44
N ALA A 205 9.52 -27.03 -27.47
CA ALA A 205 9.19 -28.45 -27.40
C ALA A 205 7.68 -28.69 -27.23
N ALA A 206 7.02 -27.93 -26.34
CA ALA A 206 5.58 -28.03 -26.16
C ALA A 206 4.80 -27.66 -27.44
N ILE A 207 5.28 -26.65 -28.20
CA ILE A 207 4.67 -26.28 -29.48
C ILE A 207 4.75 -27.45 -30.48
N GLN A 208 5.90 -28.12 -30.58
CA GLN A 208 6.08 -29.25 -31.49
C GLN A 208 5.20 -30.45 -31.13
N GLU A 209 5.09 -30.78 -29.84
CA GLU A 209 4.24 -31.87 -29.35
C GLU A 209 2.76 -31.64 -29.73
N TYR A 210 2.25 -30.42 -29.55
CA TYR A 210 0.88 -30.09 -29.91
C TYR A 210 0.61 -30.14 -31.42
N GLN A 211 1.58 -29.69 -32.24
CA GLN A 211 1.46 -29.73 -33.69
C GLN A 211 1.46 -31.17 -34.24
N GLN A 212 2.27 -32.06 -33.66
CA GLN A 212 2.32 -33.46 -34.06
C GLN A 212 1.03 -34.22 -33.70
N ASN A 213 0.41 -33.90 -32.57
CA ASN A 213 -0.86 -34.54 -32.17
C ASN A 213 -2.04 -34.09 -33.07
N GLU A 214 -2.08 -32.83 -33.52
CA GLU A 214 -3.11 -32.36 -34.45
C GLU A 214 -3.00 -33.02 -35.85
N GLU A 215 -1.80 -33.36 -36.31
CA GLU A 215 -1.59 -34.07 -37.58
C GLU A 215 -2.07 -35.54 -37.52
N THR A 216 -1.91 -36.22 -36.38
CA THR A 216 -2.40 -37.62 -36.22
C THR A 216 -3.91 -37.76 -36.03
N GLU A 217 -4.61 -36.72 -35.58
CA GLU A 217 -6.08 -36.75 -35.43
C GLU A 217 -6.82 -36.44 -36.75
N SER A 218 -6.14 -35.84 -37.74
CA SER A 218 -6.71 -35.49 -39.04
C SER A 218 -6.71 -36.63 -40.08
N GLU A 219 -5.99 -37.73 -39.85
CA GLU A 219 -5.89 -38.85 -40.83
C GLU A 219 -6.94 -39.96 -40.61
N GLY A 220 -7.90 -39.76 -39.69
CA GLY A 220 -8.91 -40.78 -39.32
C GLY A 220 -10.22 -40.81 -40.13
N GLU A 221 -10.47 -39.87 -41.05
CA GLU A 221 -11.69 -39.86 -41.86
C GLU A 221 -11.36 -39.72 -43.36
N ASN A 222 -11.11 -40.85 -44.03
CA ASN A 222 -11.53 -41.04 -45.42
C ASN A 222 -11.30 -42.49 -45.88
N GLY A 223 -12.40 -43.18 -46.16
CA GLY A 223 -12.40 -44.23 -47.19
C GLY A 223 -13.05 -45.55 -46.80
N GLU A 224 -14.38 -45.62 -46.87
CA GLU A 224 -15.05 -46.82 -47.41
C GLU A 224 -16.39 -46.44 -48.03
N LYS A 225 -16.33 -46.07 -49.31
CA LYS A 225 -17.42 -46.34 -50.26
C LYS A 225 -16.91 -47.50 -51.09
N ASP A 226 -17.62 -48.62 -51.05
CA ASP A 226 -17.87 -49.44 -52.22
C ASP A 226 -19.19 -50.18 -51.98
N GLY A 227 -20.14 -49.95 -52.89
CA GLY A 227 -21.28 -50.84 -53.07
C GLY A 227 -20.91 -51.91 -54.08
N ASP A 228 -21.54 -53.08 -53.97
CA ASP A 228 -22.03 -53.76 -55.17
C ASP A 228 -23.14 -54.77 -54.83
N ASP A 229 -24.18 -54.69 -55.66
CA ASP A 229 -25.19 -55.66 -56.11
C ASP A 229 -25.38 -57.02 -55.42
N ALA A 230 -26.63 -57.26 -54.99
CA ALA A 230 -27.47 -58.40 -55.40
C ALA A 230 -28.96 -58.16 -55.07
#